data_AF-A0A820J3D8-F1
#
_entry.id   AF-A0A820J3D8-F1
#
_cell.length_a   1.000
_cell.length_b   1.000
_cell.length_c   1.000
_cell.angle_alpha   90.00
_cell.angle_beta   90.00
_cell.angle_gamma   90.00
#
_symmetry.space_group_name_H-M   'P 1'
#
loop_
_entity.id
_entity.type
_entity.pdbx_description
1 polymer ?
#
loop_
_entity_poly.entity_id
_entity_poly.type
_entity_poly.pdbx_seq_one_letter_code
_entity_poly.pdbx_strand_id
1 'polypeptide(L)'
;PFVDIFFYEQNQTHLWTLLNPDKPFQTKYIFPLILRPLGYLWVPAPRKPKRLIKFDPFVECKTNFWNHRTESYQKPVTVQCNRLKDIYPFVEPNKKKEWIEILKINNTIIHTVVFTL
;
A
#
# COMPACT_ATOMS: atom_id res chain seq x y z
N PRO A 1 6.63 3.62 17.49
CA PRO A 1 5.73 3.47 16.33
C PRO A 1 4.86 4.72 16.25
N PHE A 2 4.68 5.29 15.06
CA PHE A 2 3.91 6.50 14.84
C PHE A 2 2.88 6.26 13.72
N VAL A 3 1.82 7.06 13.71
CA VAL A 3 0.80 7.07 12.65
C VAL A 3 0.75 8.49 12.11
N ASP A 4 1.07 8.65 10.83
CA ASP A 4 0.96 9.94 10.16
C ASP A 4 -0.48 10.15 9.68
N ILE A 5 -1.06 11.28 10.07
CA ILE A 5 -2.41 11.68 9.67
C ILE A 5 -2.29 12.89 8.75
N PHE A 6 -2.79 12.75 7.53
CA PHE A 6 -2.78 13.81 6.52
C PHE A 6 -4.19 14.36 6.33
N PHE A 7 -4.35 15.65 6.61
CA PHE A 7 -5.58 16.38 6.29
C PHE A 7 -5.64 16.69 4.79
N TYR A 8 -6.85 16.69 4.25
CA TYR A 8 -7.12 16.98 2.84
C TYR A 8 -8.28 17.95 2.70
N GLU A 9 -8.26 18.67 1.59
CA GLU A 9 -9.41 19.43 1.09
C GLU A 9 -9.92 18.77 -0.19
N GLN A 10 -11.16 19.09 -0.57
CA GLN A 10 -11.76 18.55 -1.77
C GLN A 10 -12.70 19.55 -2.44
N ASN A 11 -12.84 19.40 -3.75
CA ASN A 11 -13.96 19.94 -4.52
C ASN A 11 -14.82 18.79 -5.06
N GLN A 12 -15.73 19.09 -5.99
CA GLN A 12 -16.66 18.10 -6.54
C GLN A 12 -15.97 16.88 -7.19
N THR A 13 -14.77 17.06 -7.75
CA THR A 13 -14.11 16.03 -8.61
C THR A 13 -12.75 15.58 -8.11
N HIS A 14 -12.10 16.37 -7.27
CA HIS A 14 -10.72 16.16 -6.83
C HIS A 14 -10.57 16.40 -5.32
N LEU A 15 -9.58 15.75 -4.73
CA LEU A 15 -9.11 16.02 -3.38
C LEU A 15 -7.58 16.09 -3.36
N TRP A 16 -7.02 16.89 -2.48
CA TRP A 16 -5.58 17.08 -2.34
C TRP A 16 -5.21 17.21 -0.86
N THR A 17 -4.03 16.72 -0.50
CA THR A 17 -3.52 16.87 0.86
C THR A 17 -3.09 18.33 1.10
N LEU A 18 -3.27 18.85 2.31
CA LEU A 18 -2.82 20.21 2.66
C LEU A 18 -1.30 20.42 2.46
N LEU A 19 -0.50 19.35 2.58
CA LEU A 19 0.95 19.39 2.35
C LEU A 19 1.36 19.39 0.87
N ASN A 20 0.47 18.98 -0.03
CA ASN A 20 0.74 18.89 -1.47
C ASN A 20 -0.52 19.24 -2.29
N PRO A 21 -0.97 20.50 -2.25
CA PRO A 21 -2.19 20.92 -2.96
C PRO A 21 -2.11 20.70 -4.48
N ASP A 22 -0.91 20.79 -5.05
CA ASP A 22 -0.68 20.64 -6.50
C ASP A 22 -0.75 19.19 -7.03
N LYS A 23 -1.02 18.22 -6.16
CA LYS A 23 -1.11 16.79 -6.52
C LYS A 23 -2.50 16.22 -6.23
N PRO A 24 -3.54 16.66 -6.95
CA PRO A 24 -4.90 16.22 -6.70
C PRO A 24 -5.14 14.78 -7.15
N PHE A 25 -5.98 14.07 -6.39
CA PHE A 25 -6.52 12.77 -6.73
C PHE A 25 -7.99 12.89 -7.13
N GLN A 26 -8.44 12.13 -8.13
CA GLN A 26 -9.85 12.13 -8.51
C GLN A 26 -10.70 11.40 -7.46
N THR A 27 -11.72 12.08 -6.95
CA THR A 27 -12.63 11.56 -5.90
C THR A 27 -13.30 10.26 -6.31
N LYS A 28 -13.61 10.08 -7.60
CA LYS A 28 -14.21 8.85 -8.16
C LYS A 28 -13.38 7.58 -7.97
N TYR A 29 -12.07 7.69 -7.70
CA TYR A 29 -11.20 6.54 -7.40
C TYR A 29 -11.10 6.26 -5.89
N ILE A 30 -11.55 7.18 -5.05
CA ILE A 30 -11.50 7.11 -3.60
C ILE A 30 -12.87 6.75 -3.05
N PHE A 31 -13.90 7.50 -3.43
CA PHE A 31 -15.26 7.38 -2.90
C PHE A 31 -16.24 6.60 -3.80
N PRO A 32 -17.27 5.93 -3.21
CA PRO A 32 -17.42 5.69 -1.77
C PRO A 32 -16.29 4.82 -1.23
N LEU A 33 -15.96 4.99 0.05
CA LEU A 33 -14.96 4.15 0.70
C LEU A 33 -15.50 2.71 0.80
N ILE A 34 -14.58 1.76 0.74
CA ILE A 34 -14.89 0.33 0.92
C ILE A 34 -14.03 -0.22 2.03
N LEU A 35 -14.57 -1.14 2.83
CA LEU A 35 -13.80 -1.82 3.85
C LEU A 35 -12.77 -2.72 3.19
N ARG A 36 -11.52 -2.60 3.63
CA ARG A 36 -10.42 -3.50 3.25
C ARG A 36 -9.71 -3.98 4.52
N PRO A 37 -9.16 -5.20 4.50
CA PRO A 37 -8.45 -5.72 5.64
C PRO A 37 -7.11 -5.00 5.84
N LEU A 38 -6.75 -4.77 7.11
CA LEU A 38 -5.45 -4.31 7.57
C LEU A 38 -5.12 -5.02 8.89
N GLY A 39 -4.34 -6.10 8.81
CA GLY A 39 -4.15 -7.01 9.94
C GLY A 39 -5.47 -7.66 10.36
N TYR A 40 -5.87 -7.49 11.63
CA TYR A 40 -7.13 -7.99 12.17
C TYR A 40 -8.31 -7.00 12.03
N LEU A 41 -8.08 -5.83 11.42
CA LEU A 41 -9.07 -4.77 11.31
C LEU A 41 -9.64 -4.68 9.89
N TRP A 42 -10.88 -4.22 9.80
CA TRP A 42 -11.49 -3.76 8.54
C TRP A 42 -11.58 -2.25 8.58
N VAL A 43 -10.84 -1.60 7.69
CA VAL A 43 -10.73 -0.13 7.67
C VAL A 43 -11.27 0.45 6.37
N PRO A 44 -11.89 1.64 6.39
CA PRO A 44 -12.28 2.34 5.19
C PRO A 44 -11.05 2.64 4.30
N ALA A 45 -11.12 2.24 3.04
CA ALA A 45 -10.05 2.43 2.07
C ALA A 45 -10.62 2.90 0.72
N PRO A 46 -9.79 3.52 -0.15
CA PRO A 46 -10.20 3.89 -1.49
C PRO A 46 -10.81 2.73 -2.28
N ARG A 47 -11.89 3.00 -3.04
CA ARG A 47 -12.51 1.97 -3.90
C ARG A 47 -11.57 1.42 -4.97
N LYS A 48 -10.70 2.26 -5.56
CA LYS A 48 -9.79 1.91 -6.66
C LYS A 48 -8.35 2.33 -6.34
N PRO A 49 -7.67 1.70 -5.36
CA PRO A 49 -6.36 2.12 -4.90
C PRO A 49 -5.28 2.01 -5.99
N LYS A 50 -5.37 1.01 -6.87
CA LYS A 50 -4.46 0.86 -8.01
C LYS A 50 -4.47 2.05 -8.99
N ARG A 51 -5.54 2.86 -9.02
CA ARG A 51 -5.60 4.08 -9.84
C ARG A 51 -4.91 5.28 -9.19
N LEU A 52 -4.54 5.17 -7.91
CA LEU A 52 -3.88 6.23 -7.14
C LEU A 52 -2.35 6.06 -7.11
N ILE A 53 -1.86 4.87 -7.46
CA ILE A 53 -0.44 4.51 -7.45
C ILE A 53 0.08 4.54 -8.89
N LYS A 54 1.25 5.12 -9.12
CA LYS A 54 1.86 5.29 -10.46
C LYS A 54 2.77 4.13 -10.89
N PHE A 55 2.86 3.08 -10.09
CA PHE A 55 3.73 1.92 -10.30
C PHE A 55 2.99 0.65 -9.86
N ASP A 56 3.46 -0.52 -10.27
CA ASP A 56 2.90 -1.80 -9.83
C ASP A 56 3.66 -2.31 -8.59
N PRO A 57 3.07 -2.27 -7.38
CA PRO A 57 3.77 -2.69 -6.16
C PRO A 57 4.06 -4.19 -6.09
N PHE A 58 3.50 -5.00 -6.99
CA PHE A 58 3.80 -6.43 -7.09
C PHE A 58 4.95 -6.74 -8.06
N VAL A 59 5.37 -5.75 -8.86
CA VAL A 59 6.46 -5.86 -9.84
C VAL A 59 7.65 -5.03 -9.41
N GLU A 60 7.42 -3.79 -8.94
CA GLU A 60 8.43 -2.81 -8.62
C GLU A 60 8.50 -2.57 -7.11
N CYS A 61 9.64 -2.94 -6.52
CA CYS A 61 9.93 -2.75 -5.11
C CYS A 61 10.76 -1.48 -4.95
N LYS A 62 10.24 -0.53 -4.17
CA LYS A 62 10.78 0.85 -4.11
C LYS A 62 10.99 1.31 -2.67
N THR A 63 12.12 1.97 -2.41
CA THR A 63 12.36 2.63 -1.11
C THR A 63 11.68 4.00 -1.05
N ASN A 64 11.29 4.43 0.16
CA ASN A 64 10.76 5.77 0.39
C ASN A 64 11.86 6.84 0.26
N PHE A 65 11.47 8.07 -0.12
CA PHE A 65 12.38 9.21 -0.21
C PHE A 65 12.82 9.75 1.16
N TRP A 66 12.03 9.47 2.21
CA TRP A 66 12.36 9.81 3.58
C TRP A 66 12.82 8.56 4.33
N ASN A 67 13.99 8.64 4.97
CA ASN A 67 14.51 7.58 5.82
C ASN A 67 14.17 7.89 7.28
N HIS A 68 13.13 7.24 7.82
CA HIS A 68 12.72 7.42 9.21
C HIS A 68 13.73 6.89 10.24
N ARG A 69 14.72 6.08 9.85
CA ARG A 69 15.76 5.63 10.79
C ARG A 69 16.74 6.75 11.13
N THR A 70 17.03 7.62 10.17
CA THR A 70 18.00 8.72 10.28
C THR A 70 17.35 10.09 10.18
N GLU A 71 16.02 10.14 10.03
CA GLU A 71 15.22 11.35 9.79
C GLU A 71 15.82 12.26 8.72
N SER A 72 16.14 11.65 7.57
CA SER A 72 16.84 12.34 6.47
C SER A 72 16.31 11.96 5.10
N TYR A 73 16.50 12.85 4.12
CA TYR A 73 16.24 12.55 2.72
C TYR A 73 17.19 11.49 2.18
N GLN A 74 16.67 10.62 1.31
CA GLN A 74 17.45 9.69 0.52
C GLN A 74 16.88 9.60 -0.90
N LYS A 75 17.73 9.24 -1.86
CA LYS A 75 17.28 8.97 -3.23
C LYS A 75 16.51 7.64 -3.26
N PRO A 76 15.24 7.61 -3.71
CA PRO A 76 14.52 6.36 -3.88
C PRO A 76 15.23 5.42 -4.85
N VAL A 77 15.31 4.15 -4.48
CA VAL A 77 15.84 3.07 -5.32
C VAL A 77 14.68 2.15 -5.69
N THR A 78 14.59 1.78 -6.96
CA THR A 78 13.59 0.84 -7.47
C THR A 78 14.30 -0.39 -8.04
N VAL A 79 13.82 -1.58 -7.68
CA VAL A 79 14.25 -2.86 -8.25
C VAL A 79 13.05 -3.72 -8.60
N GLN A 80 13.25 -4.73 -9.45
CA GLN A 80 12.24 -5.76 -9.69
C GLN A 80 12.04 -6.59 -8.42
N CYS A 81 10.81 -6.68 -7.92
CA CYS A 81 10.50 -7.40 -6.68
C CYS A 81 10.93 -8.88 -6.72
N ASN A 82 10.89 -9.52 -7.90
CA ASN A 82 11.36 -10.89 -8.06
C ASN A 82 12.83 -11.09 -7.64
N ARG A 83 13.69 -10.06 -7.74
CA ARG A 83 15.09 -10.14 -7.28
C ARG A 83 15.24 -10.19 -5.77
N LEU A 84 14.16 -9.87 -5.03
CA LEU A 84 14.14 -9.81 -3.58
C LEU A 84 13.40 -10.98 -2.94
N LYS A 85 12.64 -11.77 -3.71
CA LYS A 85 11.78 -12.86 -3.20
C LYS A 85 12.55 -13.97 -2.49
N ASP A 86 13.82 -14.15 -2.84
CA ASP A 86 14.67 -15.18 -2.23
C ASP A 86 15.40 -14.68 -0.97
N ILE A 87 15.35 -13.36 -0.71
CA ILE A 87 16.07 -12.69 0.37
C ILE A 87 15.10 -12.22 1.47
N TYR A 88 13.93 -11.74 1.06
CA TYR A 88 12.91 -11.18 1.95
C TYR A 88 11.59 -11.94 1.82
N PRO A 89 10.81 -12.04 2.90
CA PRO A 89 9.44 -12.56 2.82
C PRO A 89 8.53 -11.67 1.97
N PHE A 90 7.72 -12.27 1.09
CA PHE A 90 6.70 -11.59 0.31
C PHE A 90 5.31 -12.11 0.64
N VAL A 91 4.33 -11.20 0.64
CA VAL A 91 2.92 -11.54 0.74
C VAL A 91 2.38 -11.91 -0.63
N GLU A 92 1.74 -13.08 -0.72
CA GLU A 92 1.04 -13.54 -1.89
C GLU A 92 -0.44 -13.76 -1.57
N PRO A 93 -1.38 -13.21 -2.36
CA PRO A 93 -2.78 -13.55 -2.22
C PRO A 93 -2.98 -15.03 -2.57
N ASN A 94 -3.82 -15.72 -1.80
CA ASN A 94 -4.22 -17.08 -2.15
C ASN A 94 -5.15 -17.03 -3.36
N LYS A 95 -4.67 -17.55 -4.50
CA LYS A 95 -5.40 -17.57 -5.78
C LYS A 95 -6.78 -18.24 -5.72
N LYS A 96 -7.07 -19.04 -4.70
CA LYS A 96 -8.35 -19.74 -4.52
C LYS A 96 -9.27 -19.08 -3.49
N LYS A 97 -8.74 -18.25 -2.59
CA LYS A 97 -9.47 -17.62 -1.48
C LYS A 97 -8.92 -16.21 -1.27
N GLU A 98 -9.58 -15.21 -1.86
CA GLU A 98 -9.11 -13.81 -1.83
C GLU A 98 -8.96 -13.21 -0.41
N TRP A 99 -9.62 -13.82 0.58
CA TRP A 99 -9.53 -13.44 2.00
C TRP A 99 -8.34 -14.05 2.74
N ILE A 100 -7.41 -14.72 2.04
CA ILE A 100 -6.22 -15.32 2.62
C ILE A 100 -4.98 -14.71 1.98
N GLU A 101 -4.13 -14.13 2.83
CA GLU A 101 -2.79 -13.67 2.46
C GLU A 101 -1.75 -14.59 3.09
N ILE A 102 -0.74 -14.96 2.30
CA ILE A 102 0.31 -15.88 2.74
C ILE A 102 1.66 -15.17 2.63
N LEU A 103 2.35 -15.03 3.75
CA LEU A 103 3.72 -14.56 3.80
C LEU A 103 4.66 -15.74 3.56
N LYS A 104 5.50 -15.66 2.53
CA LYS A 104 6.45 -16.71 2.15
C LYS A 104 7.84 -16.19 1.88
N ILE A 105 8.84 -17.03 2.09
CA ILE A 105 10.21 -16.86 1.60
C ILE A 105 10.67 -18.19 1.01
N ASN A 106 11.30 -18.21 -0.17
CA ASN A 106 11.77 -19.45 -0.81
C ASN A 106 10.71 -20.58 -0.86
N ASN A 107 9.46 -20.24 -1.18
CA ASN A 107 8.28 -21.13 -1.13
C ASN A 107 7.91 -21.71 0.25
N THR A 108 8.65 -21.42 1.31
CA THR A 108 8.28 -21.75 2.68
C THR A 108 7.27 -20.74 3.21
N ILE A 109 6.16 -21.24 3.75
CA ILE A 109 5.15 -20.41 4.41
C ILE A 109 5.67 -20.00 5.79
N ILE A 110 5.79 -18.69 6.02
CA ILE A 110 6.15 -18.12 7.32
C ILE A 110 4.89 -17.83 8.13
N HIS A 111 3.89 -17.25 7.48
CA HIS A 111 2.66 -16.82 8.15
C HIS A 111 1.48 -16.84 7.19
N THR A 112 0.28 -17.06 7.72
CA THR A 112 -0.97 -17.00 6.96
C THR A 112 -1.93 -16.08 7.71
N VAL A 113 -2.45 -15.08 7.01
CA VAL A 113 -3.51 -14.21 7.51
C VAL A 113 -4.81 -14.61 6.85
N VAL A 114 -5.84 -14.84 7.66
CA VAL A 114 -7.20 -15.11 7.20
C VAL A 114 -8.06 -13.93 7.62
N PHE A 115 -8.60 -13.20 6.66
CA PHE A 115 -9.50 -12.09 6.92
C PHE A 115 -10.92 -12.62 7.12
N THR A 116 -11.48 -12.36 8.29
CA THR A 116 -12.89 -12.64 8.63
C THR A 116 -13.63 -11.33 8.69
N LEU A 117 -14.67 -11.18 7.88
CA LEU A 117 -15.63 -10.06 7.98
C LEU A 117 -16.42 -10.14 9.28
#